data_AF-B8M2R6-F1
#
_entry.id   AF-B8M2R6-F1
#
_cell.length_a   1.000
_cell.length_b   1.000
_cell.length_c   1.000
_cell.angle_alpha   90.00
_cell.angle_beta   90.00
_cell.angle_gamma   90.00
#
_symmetry.space_group_name_H-M   'P 1'
#
loop_
_entity.id
_entity.type
_entity.pdbx_description
1 polymer ?
#
loop_
_entity_poly.entity_id
_entity_poly.type
_entity_poly.pdbx_seq_one_letter_code
_entity_poly.pdbx_strand_id
1 'polypeptide(L)'
;MAFEKICQVASQVVRSTGLNLARRPPSASWEKMIQPEKLFWAMYMLDKQRVFFNGHPCDLYLFDSDLQIASCRGNATYSERLNAATVHLAAIWEEIFIALYSCRGSRSSNAHRTRQVEMLRNLVNEWGLQHHTVIDQLSSLEVPPGSDPLQIELKYTYHATQILINRCDSNEDSQQQTVFHARSALKIINLLASAQPLTVSHLVALERIFRNYPVVAFTDLLGVCLTKGLLGKEEDIQLLRAARDAYQLIHEPNMYFGNTEKSYTGFIWCIDLLDLVENAENACHSSCEPGREQSCTFSTMYAWWDAERSTSSSSTRNRFLRL
;
A
#
# COMPACT_ATOMS: atom_id res chain seq x y z
N MET A 1 -12.04 -11.78 8.23
CA MET A 1 -12.52 -13.16 7.96
C MET A 1 -13.81 -13.22 7.13
N ALA A 2 -14.71 -12.22 7.15
CA ALA A 2 -15.87 -12.19 6.25
C ALA A 2 -15.52 -11.65 4.85
N PHE A 3 -14.86 -10.50 4.75
CA PHE A 3 -14.45 -9.88 3.47
C PHE A 3 -13.62 -10.82 2.59
N GLU A 4 -12.61 -11.48 3.16
CA GLU A 4 -11.77 -12.45 2.46
C GLU A 4 -12.58 -13.58 1.81
N LYS A 5 -13.48 -14.19 2.60
CA LYS A 5 -14.36 -15.26 2.10
C LYS A 5 -15.30 -14.75 1.01
N ILE A 6 -15.80 -13.52 1.14
CA ILE A 6 -16.64 -12.89 0.12
C ILE A 6 -15.84 -12.72 -1.18
N CYS A 7 -14.62 -12.20 -1.13
CA CYS A 7 -13.78 -12.07 -2.33
C CYS A 7 -13.43 -13.42 -2.96
N GLN A 8 -13.14 -14.46 -2.15
CA GLN A 8 -12.89 -15.82 -2.63
C GLN A 8 -14.11 -16.40 -3.35
N VAL A 9 -15.28 -16.34 -2.71
CA VAL A 9 -16.55 -16.82 -3.30
C VAL A 9 -16.88 -16.04 -4.56
N ALA A 10 -16.74 -14.71 -4.55
CA ALA A 10 -17.01 -13.89 -5.71
C ALA A 10 -16.05 -14.20 -6.87
N SER A 11 -14.78 -14.48 -6.59
CA SER A 11 -13.81 -14.93 -7.60
C SER A 11 -14.16 -16.32 -8.17
N GLN A 12 -14.66 -17.24 -7.34
CA GLN A 12 -15.20 -18.52 -7.80
C GLN A 12 -16.43 -18.34 -8.70
N VAL A 13 -17.33 -17.39 -8.37
CA VAL A 13 -18.48 -17.04 -9.21
C VAL A 13 -18.01 -16.48 -10.56
N VAL A 14 -17.01 -15.60 -10.58
CA VAL A 14 -16.41 -15.08 -11.83
C VAL A 14 -15.93 -16.22 -12.73
N ARG A 15 -15.17 -17.18 -12.19
CA ARG A 15 -14.67 -18.33 -12.96
C ARG A 15 -15.79 -19.26 -13.42
N SER A 16 -16.72 -19.63 -12.53
CA SER A 16 -17.81 -20.57 -12.85
C SER A 16 -18.82 -20.02 -13.86
N THR A 17 -19.00 -18.70 -13.92
CA THR A 17 -19.85 -18.04 -14.91
C THR A 17 -19.12 -17.73 -16.23
N GLY A 18 -17.79 -17.94 -16.27
CA GLY A 18 -16.95 -17.61 -17.42
C GLY A 18 -16.86 -16.11 -17.68
N LEU A 19 -16.93 -15.27 -16.64
CA LEU A 19 -16.77 -13.82 -16.77
C LEU A 19 -15.32 -13.42 -17.13
N ASN A 20 -14.35 -14.26 -16.80
CA ASN A 20 -12.94 -14.12 -17.21
C ASN A 20 -12.69 -14.57 -18.67
N LEU A 21 -13.70 -15.16 -19.33
CA LEU A 21 -13.56 -15.68 -20.69
C LEU A 21 -14.21 -14.72 -21.69
N ALA A 22 -13.51 -14.49 -22.79
CA ALA A 22 -13.94 -13.57 -23.82
C ALA A 22 -14.97 -14.28 -24.71
N ARG A 23 -16.26 -14.09 -24.43
CA ARG A 23 -17.35 -14.64 -25.28
C ARG A 23 -17.41 -13.99 -26.67
N ARG A 24 -16.73 -12.86 -26.83
CA ARG A 24 -16.59 -12.04 -28.05
C ARG A 24 -15.18 -11.44 -28.05
N PRO A 25 -14.67 -10.94 -29.19
CA PRO A 25 -13.40 -10.21 -29.20
C PRO A 25 -13.43 -9.12 -28.12
N PRO A 26 -12.47 -9.11 -27.18
CA PRO A 26 -12.50 -8.21 -26.04
C PRO A 26 -12.45 -6.76 -26.53
N SER A 27 -13.13 -5.88 -25.79
CA SER A 27 -13.14 -4.45 -26.11
C SER A 27 -11.71 -3.91 -26.14
N ALA A 28 -11.24 -3.49 -27.32
CA ALA A 28 -9.91 -2.90 -27.47
C ALA A 28 -9.74 -1.57 -26.72
N SER A 29 -10.84 -0.98 -26.23
CA SER A 29 -10.81 0.27 -25.50
C SER A 29 -11.87 0.36 -24.40
N TRP A 30 -11.55 1.11 -23.34
CA TRP A 30 -12.37 1.25 -22.13
C TRP A 30 -13.78 1.78 -22.40
N GLU A 31 -13.92 2.67 -23.38
CA GLU A 31 -15.18 3.33 -23.70
C GLU A 31 -16.20 2.35 -24.31
N LYS A 32 -15.71 1.23 -24.88
CA LYS A 32 -16.53 0.19 -25.51
C LYS A 32 -16.83 -0.99 -24.58
N MET A 33 -16.26 -0.98 -23.38
CA MET A 33 -16.33 -2.09 -22.45
C MET A 33 -17.76 -2.35 -21.98
N ILE A 34 -18.22 -3.59 -22.12
CA ILE A 34 -19.56 -4.00 -21.70
C ILE A 34 -19.61 -4.26 -20.19
N GLN A 35 -20.81 -4.25 -19.59
CA GLN A 35 -20.97 -4.40 -18.14
C GLN A 35 -20.32 -5.67 -17.55
N PRO A 36 -20.38 -6.86 -18.19
CA PRO A 36 -19.68 -8.04 -17.71
C PRO A 36 -18.15 -7.87 -17.62
N GLU A 37 -17.54 -7.21 -18.59
CA GLU A 37 -16.10 -6.92 -18.59
C GLU A 37 -15.75 -5.93 -17.47
N LYS A 38 -16.55 -4.87 -17.30
CA LYS A 38 -16.38 -3.91 -16.19
C LYS A 38 -16.47 -4.60 -14.82
N LEU A 39 -17.44 -5.52 -14.67
CA LEU A 39 -17.60 -6.30 -13.45
C LEU A 39 -16.39 -7.22 -13.21
N PHE A 40 -15.89 -7.90 -14.25
CA PHE A 40 -14.66 -8.68 -14.13
C PHE A 40 -13.50 -7.83 -13.62
N TRP A 41 -13.26 -6.66 -14.22
CA TRP A 41 -12.16 -5.79 -13.80
C TRP A 41 -12.32 -5.24 -12.39
N ALA A 42 -13.54 -4.92 -11.96
CA ALA A 42 -13.82 -4.55 -10.57
C ALA A 42 -13.46 -5.69 -9.60
N MET A 43 -13.85 -6.92 -9.93
CA MET A 43 -13.52 -8.11 -9.13
C MET A 43 -12.02 -8.42 -9.15
N TYR A 44 -11.37 -8.24 -10.29
CA TYR A 44 -9.94 -8.41 -10.46
C TYR A 44 -9.17 -7.42 -9.57
N MET A 45 -9.53 -6.14 -9.53
CA MET A 45 -8.89 -5.15 -8.65
C MET A 45 -9.07 -5.49 -7.17
N LEU A 46 -10.28 -5.86 -6.74
CA LEU A 46 -10.56 -6.28 -5.37
C LEU A 46 -9.72 -7.50 -4.96
N ASP A 47 -9.51 -8.44 -5.88
CA ASP A 47 -8.63 -9.59 -5.67
C ASP A 47 -7.17 -9.17 -5.42
N LYS A 48 -6.64 -8.15 -6.12
CA LYS A 48 -5.26 -7.68 -5.89
C LYS A 48 -5.13 -6.89 -4.59
N GLN A 49 -6.12 -6.07 -4.29
CA GLN A 49 -6.19 -5.31 -3.04
C GLN A 49 -6.15 -6.23 -1.81
N ARG A 50 -6.92 -7.33 -1.79
CA ARG A 50 -6.94 -8.26 -0.64
C ARG A 50 -5.64 -9.04 -0.43
N VAL A 51 -4.85 -9.26 -1.49
CA VAL A 51 -3.66 -10.14 -1.46
C VAL A 51 -2.62 -9.57 -0.50
N PHE A 52 -2.35 -8.26 -0.59
CA PHE A 52 -1.38 -7.61 0.29
C PHE A 52 -1.93 -7.29 1.68
N PHE A 53 -3.24 -7.38 1.87
CA PHE A 53 -3.89 -7.22 3.18
C PHE A 53 -3.88 -8.49 4.03
N ASN A 54 -3.79 -9.68 3.42
CA ASN A 54 -3.88 -10.95 4.15
C ASN A 54 -2.74 -11.94 3.86
N GLY A 55 -1.92 -11.67 2.84
CA GLY A 55 -0.86 -12.56 2.38
C GLY A 55 -1.33 -13.82 1.65
N HIS A 56 -2.62 -13.89 1.29
CA HIS A 56 -3.18 -15.00 0.51
C HIS A 56 -2.95 -14.78 -0.99
N PRO A 57 -2.79 -15.84 -1.79
CA PRO A 57 -2.59 -15.73 -3.23
C PRO A 57 -3.81 -15.14 -3.94
N CYS A 58 -3.57 -14.50 -5.08
CA CYS A 58 -4.61 -14.06 -6.01
C CYS A 58 -5.53 -15.22 -6.37
N ASP A 59 -6.82 -14.95 -6.50
CA ASP A 59 -7.81 -15.90 -6.99
C ASP A 59 -8.08 -15.71 -8.49
N LEU A 60 -7.84 -14.51 -9.04
CA LEU A 60 -8.11 -14.18 -10.44
C LEU A 60 -6.83 -13.76 -11.14
N TYR A 61 -6.14 -14.67 -11.84
CA TYR A 61 -4.93 -14.34 -12.57
C TYR A 61 -5.22 -13.80 -13.97
N LEU A 62 -4.45 -12.81 -14.43
CA LEU A 62 -4.60 -12.26 -15.77
C LEU A 62 -4.22 -13.28 -16.85
N PHE A 63 -3.20 -14.09 -16.61
CA PHE A 63 -2.78 -15.15 -17.55
C PHE A 63 -3.82 -16.28 -17.71
N ASP A 64 -4.79 -16.39 -16.79
CA ASP A 64 -5.91 -17.33 -16.83
C ASP A 64 -7.20 -16.68 -17.40
N SER A 65 -7.08 -15.48 -17.97
CA SER A 65 -8.18 -14.68 -18.52
C SER A 65 -7.95 -14.45 -20.02
N ASP A 66 -9.03 -14.52 -20.81
CA ASP A 66 -8.98 -14.13 -22.23
C ASP A 66 -9.08 -12.60 -22.40
N LEU A 67 -9.43 -11.89 -21.33
CA LEU A 67 -9.60 -10.44 -21.34
C LEU A 67 -8.24 -9.74 -21.30
N GLN A 68 -8.05 -8.81 -22.23
CA GLN A 68 -6.85 -7.98 -22.30
C GLN A 68 -7.09 -6.65 -21.60
N ILE A 69 -6.03 -6.08 -21.01
CA ILE A 69 -6.10 -4.74 -20.43
C ILE A 69 -6.38 -3.76 -21.57
N ALA A 70 -7.57 -3.16 -21.54
CA ALA A 70 -7.98 -2.21 -22.56
C ALA A 70 -7.12 -0.92 -22.46
N SER A 71 -6.78 -0.35 -23.61
CA SER A 71 -6.15 0.98 -23.65
C SER A 71 -7.20 2.08 -23.75
N CYS A 72 -6.84 3.31 -23.41
CA CYS A 72 -7.69 4.47 -23.63
C CYS A 72 -7.34 5.12 -24.98
N ARG A 73 -8.36 5.56 -25.71
CA ARG A 73 -8.16 6.39 -26.91
C ARG A 73 -8.02 7.86 -26.50
N GLY A 74 -7.54 8.70 -27.42
CA GLY A 74 -7.37 10.15 -27.15
C GLY A 74 -8.66 10.86 -26.71
N ASN A 75 -9.83 10.36 -27.13
CA ASN A 75 -11.14 10.90 -26.78
C ASN A 75 -11.77 10.27 -25.53
N ALA A 76 -11.05 9.40 -24.79
CA ALA A 76 -11.54 8.85 -23.53
C ALA A 76 -11.92 9.98 -22.55
N THR A 77 -12.94 9.74 -21.74
CA THR A 77 -13.25 10.61 -20.60
C THR A 77 -12.17 10.49 -19.53
N TYR A 78 -12.13 11.46 -18.62
CA TYR A 78 -11.21 11.42 -17.48
C TYR A 78 -11.43 10.17 -16.60
N SER A 79 -12.69 9.83 -16.31
CA SER A 79 -13.03 8.64 -15.52
C SER A 79 -12.60 7.33 -16.19
N GLU A 80 -12.72 7.23 -17.52
CA GLU A 80 -12.24 6.05 -18.25
C GLU A 80 -10.71 5.91 -18.17
N ARG A 81 -9.98 7.02 -18.33
CA ARG A 81 -8.51 7.02 -18.16
C ARG A 81 -8.09 6.63 -16.75
N LEU A 82 -8.84 7.09 -15.74
CA LEU A 82 -8.59 6.77 -14.35
C LEU A 82 -8.82 5.27 -14.07
N ASN A 83 -9.96 4.72 -14.51
CA ASN A 83 -10.25 3.29 -14.37
C ASN A 83 -9.21 2.42 -15.09
N ALA A 84 -8.78 2.82 -16.29
CA ALA A 84 -7.72 2.15 -17.03
C ALA A 84 -6.40 2.12 -16.26
N ALA A 85 -5.99 3.27 -15.72
CA ALA A 85 -4.77 3.39 -14.94
C ALA A 85 -4.82 2.50 -13.69
N THR A 86 -5.95 2.47 -12.98
CA THR A 86 -6.14 1.63 -11.79
C THR A 86 -6.08 0.13 -12.10
N VAL A 87 -6.73 -0.33 -13.18
CA VAL A 87 -6.65 -1.75 -13.58
C VAL A 87 -5.24 -2.13 -14.02
N HIS A 88 -4.57 -1.27 -14.77
CA HIS A 88 -3.20 -1.53 -15.19
C HIS A 88 -2.27 -1.63 -13.97
N LEU A 89 -2.46 -0.77 -12.97
CA LEU A 89 -1.71 -0.84 -11.71
C LEU A 89 -2.04 -2.12 -10.92
N ALA A 90 -3.29 -2.59 -10.93
CA ALA A 90 -3.66 -3.88 -10.35
C ALA A 90 -2.97 -5.07 -11.06
N ALA A 91 -2.75 -5.00 -12.38
CA ALA A 91 -1.94 -5.99 -13.08
C ALA A 91 -0.48 -5.96 -12.63
N ILE A 92 0.10 -4.77 -12.40
CA ILE A 92 1.43 -4.67 -11.79
C ILE A 92 1.44 -5.28 -10.38
N TRP A 93 0.39 -5.11 -9.58
CA TRP A 93 0.27 -5.74 -8.25
C TRP A 93 0.27 -7.27 -8.31
N GLU A 94 -0.35 -7.86 -9.34
CA GLU A 94 -0.25 -9.30 -9.59
C GLU A 94 1.20 -9.73 -9.84
N GLU A 95 1.92 -9.01 -10.69
CA GLU A 95 3.34 -9.28 -10.98
C GLU A 95 4.23 -9.12 -9.74
N ILE A 96 4.01 -8.06 -8.95
CA ILE A 96 4.68 -7.86 -7.65
C ILE A 96 4.46 -9.08 -6.75
N PHE A 97 3.21 -9.55 -6.64
CA PHE A 97 2.90 -10.70 -5.81
C PHE A 97 3.63 -11.94 -6.31
N ILE A 98 3.53 -12.26 -7.60
CA ILE A 98 4.16 -13.45 -8.19
C ILE A 98 5.68 -13.41 -8.01
N ALA A 99 6.31 -12.29 -8.36
CA ALA A 99 7.76 -12.16 -8.41
C ALA A 99 8.41 -12.04 -7.01
N LEU A 100 7.77 -11.35 -6.06
CA LEU A 100 8.39 -10.98 -4.79
C LEU A 100 7.73 -11.61 -3.56
N TYR A 101 6.41 -11.74 -3.53
CA TYR A 101 5.65 -12.11 -2.31
C TYR A 101 5.12 -13.56 -2.32
N SER A 102 5.11 -14.23 -3.47
CA SER A 102 4.71 -15.63 -3.57
C SER A 102 5.69 -16.52 -2.80
N CYS A 103 5.28 -17.76 -2.49
CA CYS A 103 6.17 -18.75 -1.86
C CYS A 103 7.43 -19.00 -2.70
N ARG A 104 7.33 -18.87 -4.03
CA ARG A 104 8.46 -19.01 -4.94
C ARG A 104 9.33 -17.75 -4.95
N GLY A 105 8.72 -16.57 -5.07
CA GLY A 105 9.41 -15.29 -5.07
C GLY A 105 10.20 -15.05 -3.78
N SER A 106 9.58 -15.30 -2.63
CA SER A 106 10.19 -15.14 -1.30
C SER A 106 11.38 -16.08 -1.02
N ARG A 107 11.47 -17.22 -1.74
CA ARG A 107 12.56 -18.19 -1.65
C ARG A 107 13.63 -18.00 -2.74
N SER A 108 13.46 -17.00 -3.61
CA SER A 108 14.42 -16.72 -4.66
C SER A 108 15.73 -16.18 -4.09
N SER A 109 16.83 -16.36 -4.84
CA SER A 109 18.12 -15.80 -4.44
C SER A 109 18.11 -14.28 -4.48
N ASN A 110 18.99 -13.63 -3.71
CA ASN A 110 19.09 -12.17 -3.69
C ASN A 110 19.31 -11.59 -5.10
N ALA A 111 20.20 -12.20 -5.90
CA ALA A 111 20.45 -11.76 -7.27
C ALA A 111 19.21 -11.85 -8.17
N HIS A 112 18.38 -12.89 -8.01
CA HIS A 112 17.13 -13.00 -8.75
C HIS A 112 16.13 -11.93 -8.29
N ARG A 113 15.98 -11.75 -6.97
CA ARG A 113 15.10 -10.76 -6.37
C ARG A 113 15.44 -9.34 -6.81
N THR A 114 16.72 -8.95 -6.83
CA THR A 114 17.15 -7.63 -7.33
C THR A 114 16.77 -7.43 -8.80
N ARG A 115 16.91 -8.45 -9.66
CA ARG A 115 16.45 -8.36 -11.07
C ARG A 115 14.94 -8.20 -11.18
N GLN A 116 14.17 -8.92 -10.35
CA GLN A 116 12.71 -8.79 -10.32
C GLN A 116 12.29 -7.39 -9.86
N VAL A 117 12.93 -6.84 -8.82
CA VAL A 117 12.70 -5.47 -8.36
C VAL A 117 12.96 -4.47 -9.49
N GLU A 118 14.07 -4.61 -10.21
CA GLU A 118 14.40 -3.70 -11.32
C GLU A 118 13.41 -3.78 -12.48
N MET A 119 12.99 -4.99 -12.85
CA MET A 119 11.94 -5.19 -13.85
C MET A 119 10.63 -4.51 -13.42
N LEU A 120 10.22 -4.68 -12.16
CA LEU A 120 8.99 -4.09 -11.63
C LEU A 120 9.07 -2.56 -11.54
N ARG A 121 10.23 -1.99 -11.21
CA ARG A 121 10.46 -0.54 -11.27
C ARG A 121 10.24 0.00 -12.67
N ASN A 122 10.79 -0.67 -13.68
CA ASN A 122 10.60 -0.27 -15.08
C ASN A 122 9.12 -0.30 -15.48
N LEU A 123 8.39 -1.36 -15.11
CA LEU A 123 6.94 -1.45 -15.35
C LEU A 123 6.16 -0.29 -14.70
N VAL A 124 6.47 0.05 -13.45
CA VAL A 124 5.80 1.17 -12.76
C VAL A 124 6.19 2.53 -13.34
N ASN A 125 7.44 2.71 -13.76
CA ASN A 125 7.89 3.94 -14.41
C ASN A 125 7.22 4.13 -15.78
N GLU A 126 7.14 3.07 -16.58
CA GLU A 126 6.40 3.07 -17.85
C GLU A 126 4.92 3.37 -17.64
N TRP A 127 4.29 2.77 -16.64
CA TRP A 127 2.93 3.08 -16.24
C TRP A 127 2.78 4.57 -15.87
N GLY A 128 3.71 5.12 -15.10
CA GLY A 128 3.73 6.54 -14.73
C GLY A 128 3.79 7.47 -15.94
N LEU A 129 4.65 7.16 -16.92
CA LEU A 129 4.75 7.92 -18.17
C LEU A 129 3.47 7.82 -19.02
N GLN A 130 2.88 6.63 -19.12
CA GLN A 130 1.65 6.39 -19.89
C GLN A 130 0.44 7.11 -19.28
N HIS A 131 0.38 7.18 -17.95
CA HIS A 131 -0.77 7.71 -17.21
C HIS A 131 -0.50 9.06 -16.52
N HIS A 132 0.59 9.74 -16.88
CA HIS A 132 1.03 11.01 -16.27
C HIS A 132 -0.09 12.06 -16.23
N THR A 133 -0.92 12.15 -17.29
CA THR A 133 -2.06 13.10 -17.32
C THR A 133 -3.07 12.92 -16.18
N VAL A 134 -3.19 11.71 -15.63
CA VAL A 134 -4.09 11.39 -14.51
C VAL A 134 -3.38 11.55 -13.18
N ILE A 135 -2.07 11.32 -13.13
CA ILE A 135 -1.27 11.36 -11.88
C ILE A 135 -0.74 12.77 -11.58
N ASP A 136 -0.22 13.47 -12.57
CA ASP A 136 0.46 14.78 -12.43
C ASP A 136 -0.50 15.94 -12.17
N GLN A 137 -1.80 15.77 -12.46
CA GLN A 137 -2.83 16.73 -12.06
C GLN A 137 -2.91 16.93 -10.52
N LEU A 138 -2.22 16.08 -9.74
CA LEU A 138 -2.01 16.20 -8.30
C LEU A 138 -0.57 16.61 -7.92
N SER A 139 0.22 17.20 -8.81
CA SER A 139 1.60 17.63 -8.49
C SER A 139 1.63 18.73 -7.43
N SER A 140 0.53 19.45 -7.26
CA SER A 140 0.29 20.26 -6.07
C SER A 140 -0.17 19.33 -4.92
N LEU A 141 0.48 19.43 -3.76
CA LEU A 141 0.00 18.83 -2.51
C LEU A 141 -1.29 19.48 -2.00
N GLU A 142 -1.92 20.36 -2.78
CA GLU A 142 -3.24 20.90 -2.52
C GLU A 142 -4.29 19.99 -3.18
N VAL A 143 -5.34 19.62 -2.45
CA VAL A 143 -6.55 19.04 -3.03
C VAL A 143 -7.39 20.21 -3.53
N PRO A 144 -7.40 20.55 -4.83
CA PRO A 144 -8.35 21.53 -5.31
C PRO A 144 -9.77 21.10 -4.93
N PRO A 145 -10.63 22.03 -4.49
CA PRO A 145 -12.01 21.70 -4.17
C PRO A 145 -12.68 21.03 -5.39
N GLY A 146 -13.15 19.80 -5.20
CA GLY A 146 -13.71 18.98 -6.28
C GLY A 146 -12.76 17.94 -6.89
N SER A 147 -11.55 17.73 -6.34
CA SER A 147 -10.70 16.60 -6.71
C SER A 147 -11.44 15.28 -6.60
N ASP A 148 -11.27 14.44 -7.62
CA ASP A 148 -11.85 13.11 -7.66
C ASP A 148 -11.20 12.20 -6.59
N PRO A 149 -11.94 11.68 -5.60
CA PRO A 149 -11.44 10.75 -4.59
C PRO A 149 -10.68 9.56 -5.18
N LEU A 150 -11.11 9.08 -6.35
CA LEU A 150 -10.49 7.96 -7.04
C LEU A 150 -9.10 8.32 -7.58
N GLN A 151 -8.85 9.58 -7.93
CA GLN A 151 -7.54 10.05 -8.35
C GLN A 151 -6.56 10.09 -7.17
N ILE A 152 -7.02 10.57 -6.01
CA ILE A 152 -6.22 10.61 -4.79
C ILE A 152 -5.88 9.18 -4.34
N GLU A 153 -6.86 8.27 -4.38
CA GLU A 153 -6.67 6.85 -4.13
C GLU A 153 -5.65 6.24 -5.11
N LEU A 154 -5.73 6.57 -6.40
CA LEU A 154 -4.75 6.08 -7.39
C LEU A 154 -3.33 6.55 -7.06
N LYS A 155 -3.16 7.82 -6.67
CA LYS A 155 -1.85 8.37 -6.28
C LYS A 155 -1.31 7.70 -5.02
N TYR A 156 -2.17 7.46 -4.02
CA TYR A 156 -1.79 6.67 -2.85
C TYR A 156 -1.34 5.27 -3.28
N THR A 157 -2.13 4.61 -4.13
CA THR A 157 -1.84 3.25 -4.62
C THR A 157 -0.51 3.21 -5.35
N TYR A 158 -0.17 4.21 -6.16
CA TYR A 158 1.12 4.33 -6.81
C TYR A 158 2.28 4.34 -5.80
N HIS A 159 2.20 5.16 -4.76
CA HIS A 159 3.23 5.19 -3.72
C HIS A 159 3.30 3.87 -2.93
N ALA A 160 2.15 3.26 -2.61
CA ALA A 160 2.12 1.93 -1.98
C ALA A 160 2.78 0.87 -2.88
N THR A 161 2.57 0.93 -4.20
CA THR A 161 3.20 0.05 -5.19
C THR A 161 4.72 0.18 -5.15
N GLN A 162 5.22 1.42 -5.15
CA GLN A 162 6.65 1.69 -5.07
C GLN A 162 7.27 1.17 -3.77
N ILE A 163 6.58 1.32 -2.63
CA ILE A 163 7.02 0.76 -1.34
C ILE A 163 7.10 -0.76 -1.40
N LEU A 164 6.06 -1.43 -1.93
CA LEU A 164 6.00 -2.88 -2.05
C LEU A 164 7.14 -3.45 -2.90
N ILE A 165 7.58 -2.74 -3.93
CA ILE A 165 8.73 -3.13 -4.77
C ILE A 165 10.04 -2.87 -4.04
N ASN A 166 10.27 -1.63 -3.59
CA ASN A 166 11.57 -1.20 -3.09
C ASN A 166 11.96 -1.88 -1.77
N ARG A 167 10.99 -2.21 -0.91
CA ARG A 167 11.27 -2.91 0.36
C ARG A 167 11.79 -4.34 0.19
N CYS A 168 11.63 -4.92 -1.00
CA CYS A 168 12.16 -6.24 -1.33
C CYS A 168 13.62 -6.22 -1.76
N ASP A 169 14.25 -5.04 -1.86
CA ASP A 169 15.67 -4.90 -2.15
C ASP A 169 16.41 -4.28 -0.96
N SER A 170 17.60 -4.80 -0.64
CA SER A 170 18.35 -4.39 0.54
C SER A 170 19.28 -3.21 0.29
N ASN A 171 19.41 -2.77 -0.96
CA ASN A 171 20.24 -1.65 -1.35
C ASN A 171 19.80 -0.34 -0.69
N GLU A 172 20.75 0.54 -0.41
CA GLU A 172 20.50 1.81 0.28
C GLU A 172 19.55 2.72 -0.51
N ASP A 173 19.73 2.82 -1.83
CA ASP A 173 18.83 3.58 -2.70
C ASP A 173 17.37 3.08 -2.58
N SER A 174 17.17 1.75 -2.60
CA SER A 174 15.86 1.12 -2.41
C SER A 174 15.24 1.48 -1.05
N GLN A 175 16.05 1.54 0.02
CA GLN A 175 15.58 2.00 1.33
C GLN A 175 15.20 3.49 1.31
N GLN A 176 15.98 4.34 0.66
CA GLN A 176 15.69 5.77 0.52
C GLN A 176 14.40 6.01 -0.28
N GLN A 177 14.22 5.29 -1.39
CA GLN A 177 12.98 5.31 -2.18
C GLN A 177 11.78 4.84 -1.37
N THR A 178 11.95 3.79 -0.57
CA THR A 178 10.89 3.29 0.33
C THR A 178 10.44 4.40 1.30
N VAL A 179 11.39 5.08 1.95
CA VAL A 179 11.09 6.20 2.87
C VAL A 179 10.44 7.37 2.14
N PHE A 180 10.94 7.76 0.98
CA PHE A 180 10.38 8.85 0.17
C PHE A 180 8.91 8.59 -0.20
N HIS A 181 8.60 7.37 -0.67
CA HIS A 181 7.25 7.00 -1.03
C HIS A 181 6.34 6.80 0.18
N ALA A 182 6.86 6.28 1.31
CA ALA A 182 6.12 6.20 2.56
C ALA A 182 5.68 7.59 3.05
N ARG A 183 6.60 8.55 3.07
CA ARG A 183 6.29 9.96 3.39
C ARG A 183 5.25 10.54 2.44
N SER A 184 5.42 10.33 1.14
CA SER A 184 4.48 10.84 0.13
C SER A 184 3.07 10.26 0.31
N ALA A 185 2.96 8.96 0.60
CA ALA A 185 1.68 8.30 0.87
C ALA A 185 1.02 8.81 2.17
N LEU A 186 1.79 9.00 3.25
CA LEU A 186 1.26 9.55 4.50
C LEU A 186 0.88 11.03 4.36
N LYS A 187 1.60 11.81 3.55
CA LYS A 187 1.21 13.18 3.20
C LYS A 187 -0.14 13.23 2.50
N ILE A 188 -0.48 12.25 1.64
CA ILE A 188 -1.80 12.14 1.02
C ILE A 188 -2.89 11.88 2.07
N ILE A 189 -2.64 10.99 3.03
CA ILE A 189 -3.58 10.73 4.14
C ILE A 189 -3.80 12.00 4.97
N ASN A 190 -2.71 12.67 5.36
CA ASN A 190 -2.79 13.91 6.14
C ASN A 190 -3.53 15.02 5.38
N LEU A 191 -3.28 15.13 4.07
CA LEU A 191 -3.94 16.10 3.20
C LEU A 191 -5.46 15.87 3.14
N LEU A 192 -5.91 14.62 3.02
CA LEU A 192 -7.34 14.29 3.06
C LEU A 192 -7.99 14.60 4.43
N ALA A 193 -7.29 14.28 5.52
CA ALA A 193 -7.80 14.45 6.88
C ALA A 193 -7.81 15.91 7.35
N SER A 194 -6.85 16.71 6.87
CA SER A 194 -6.69 18.13 7.23
C SER A 194 -7.44 19.09 6.29
N ALA A 195 -8.06 18.58 5.22
CA ALA A 195 -8.76 19.40 4.22
C ALA A 195 -9.90 20.20 4.84
N GLN A 196 -9.97 21.51 4.57
CA GLN A 196 -11.05 22.38 5.04
C GLN A 196 -11.82 23.06 3.90
N PRO A 197 -13.16 22.88 3.81
CA PRO A 197 -13.98 22.04 4.70
C PRO A 197 -13.75 20.53 4.50
N LEU A 198 -13.86 19.75 5.57
CA LEU A 198 -13.86 18.30 5.50
C LEU A 198 -15.17 17.83 4.84
N THR A 199 -15.06 17.09 3.73
CA THR A 199 -16.22 16.64 2.93
C THR A 199 -16.40 15.13 3.04
N VAL A 200 -17.60 14.64 2.71
CA VAL A 200 -17.89 13.19 2.63
C VAL A 200 -16.94 12.49 1.65
N SER A 201 -16.61 13.15 0.53
CA SER A 201 -15.66 12.63 -0.46
C SER A 201 -14.27 12.37 0.13
N HIS A 202 -13.79 13.25 1.03
CA HIS A 202 -12.51 13.04 1.74
C HIS A 202 -12.58 11.83 2.67
N LEU A 203 -13.66 11.69 3.45
CA LEU A 203 -13.85 10.56 4.35
C LEU A 203 -13.96 9.23 3.60
N VAL A 204 -14.66 9.20 2.47
CA VAL A 204 -14.77 8.01 1.61
C VAL A 204 -13.40 7.64 1.02
N ALA A 205 -12.59 8.61 0.61
CA ALA A 205 -11.23 8.35 0.13
C ALA A 205 -10.35 7.73 1.22
N LEU A 206 -10.38 8.30 2.43
CA LEU A 206 -9.68 7.76 3.60
C LEU A 206 -10.14 6.34 3.92
N GLU A 207 -11.46 6.10 3.94
CA GLU A 207 -12.03 4.78 4.19
C GLU A 207 -11.52 3.76 3.17
N ARG A 208 -11.53 4.10 1.88
CA ARG A 208 -11.02 3.23 0.81
C ARG A 208 -9.53 2.94 0.98
N ILE A 209 -8.72 3.95 1.31
CA ILE A 209 -7.29 3.79 1.57
C ILE A 209 -7.06 2.80 2.72
N PHE A 210 -7.66 3.03 3.89
CA PHE A 210 -7.43 2.19 5.06
C PHE A 210 -8.05 0.79 4.97
N ARG A 211 -9.12 0.60 4.20
CA ARG A 211 -9.82 -0.69 4.08
C ARG A 211 -9.32 -1.57 2.94
N ASN A 212 -8.93 -0.97 1.80
CA ASN A 212 -8.63 -1.74 0.59
C ASN A 212 -7.13 -1.89 0.33
N TYR A 213 -6.28 -1.10 0.98
CA TYR A 213 -4.85 -1.10 0.70
C TYR A 213 -4.03 -1.48 1.93
N PRO A 214 -2.86 -2.11 1.72
CA PRO A 214 -1.98 -2.45 2.83
C PRO A 214 -1.37 -1.17 3.40
N VAL A 215 -1.24 -1.11 4.72
CA VAL A 215 -0.74 0.07 5.45
C VAL A 215 0.78 0.18 5.43
N VAL A 216 1.40 -0.22 4.31
CA VAL A 216 2.86 -0.34 4.15
C VAL A 216 3.57 0.97 4.43
N ALA A 217 3.02 2.10 3.97
CA ALA A 217 3.59 3.43 4.23
C ALA A 217 3.76 3.73 5.72
N PHE A 218 2.76 3.38 6.53
CA PHE A 218 2.83 3.53 7.97
C PHE A 218 3.85 2.58 8.58
N THR A 219 3.77 1.28 8.24
CA THR A 219 4.63 0.25 8.85
C THR A 219 6.10 0.42 8.51
N ASP A 220 6.42 0.80 7.27
CA ASP A 220 7.81 0.97 6.80
C ASP A 220 8.42 2.24 7.39
N LEU A 221 7.68 3.35 7.48
CA LEU A 221 8.19 4.57 8.10
C LEU A 221 8.37 4.41 9.61
N LEU A 222 7.39 3.78 10.29
CA LEU A 222 7.50 3.43 11.71
C LEU A 222 8.72 2.53 11.96
N GLY A 223 8.90 1.50 11.14
CA GLY A 223 10.06 0.62 11.24
C GLY A 223 11.39 1.38 11.10
N VAL A 224 11.47 2.37 10.21
CA VAL A 224 12.66 3.23 10.08
C VAL A 224 12.89 4.08 11.33
N CYS A 225 11.85 4.71 11.87
CA CYS A 225 11.94 5.48 13.12
C CYS A 225 12.44 4.60 14.28
N LEU A 226 11.86 3.40 14.45
CA LEU A 226 12.23 2.51 15.55
C LEU A 226 13.61 1.86 15.38
N THR A 227 14.11 1.70 14.16
CA THR A 227 15.40 1.03 13.90
C THR A 227 16.58 1.97 13.71
N LYS A 228 16.34 3.22 13.28
CA LYS A 228 17.40 4.22 13.04
C LYS A 228 17.41 5.33 14.10
N GLY A 229 16.53 5.26 15.09
CA GLY A 229 16.36 6.26 16.15
C GLY A 229 15.40 7.39 15.75
N LEU A 230 14.93 8.15 16.74
CA LEU A 230 13.90 9.19 16.56
C LEU A 230 14.46 10.60 16.41
N LEU A 231 15.73 10.82 16.78
CA LEU A 231 16.38 12.13 16.64
C LEU A 231 16.37 12.64 15.19
N GLY A 232 15.84 13.86 14.98
CA GLY A 232 15.77 14.48 13.67
C GLY A 232 14.70 13.88 12.74
N LYS A 233 13.72 13.16 13.31
CA LYS A 233 12.61 12.51 12.59
C LYS A 233 11.25 13.12 12.94
N GLU A 234 11.22 14.38 13.35
CA GLU A 234 10.01 15.04 13.84
C GLU A 234 8.92 15.10 12.77
N GLU A 235 9.26 15.33 11.50
CA GLU A 235 8.30 15.28 10.38
C GLU A 235 7.72 13.88 10.21
N ASP A 236 8.55 12.83 10.30
CA ASP A 236 8.11 11.45 10.14
C ASP A 236 7.17 11.02 11.27
N ILE A 237 7.48 11.40 12.51
CA ILE A 237 6.64 11.16 13.69
C ILE A 237 5.31 11.90 13.55
N GLN A 238 5.32 13.16 13.09
CA GLN A 238 4.09 13.91 12.84
C GLN A 238 3.22 13.26 11.76
N LEU A 239 3.82 12.76 10.67
CA LEU A 239 3.08 12.04 9.63
C LEU A 239 2.46 10.74 10.15
N LEU A 240 3.16 9.99 11.00
CA LEU A 240 2.63 8.78 11.63
C LEU A 240 1.45 9.10 12.56
N ARG A 241 1.57 10.14 13.39
CA ARG A 241 0.47 10.62 14.25
C ARG A 241 -0.73 11.13 13.44
N ALA A 242 -0.48 11.89 12.38
CA ALA A 242 -1.53 12.38 11.49
C ALA A 242 -2.29 11.23 10.80
N ALA A 243 -1.59 10.15 10.44
CA ALA A 243 -2.24 8.96 9.88
C ALA A 243 -3.13 8.23 10.91
N ARG A 244 -2.72 8.16 12.17
CA ARG A 244 -3.57 7.68 13.27
C ARG A 244 -4.82 8.54 13.41
N ASP A 245 -4.66 9.85 13.45
CA ASP A 245 -5.78 10.80 13.62
C ASP A 245 -6.74 10.72 12.42
N ALA A 246 -6.21 10.56 11.20
CA ALA A 246 -7.01 10.31 10.01
C ALA A 246 -7.81 9.00 10.10
N TYR A 247 -7.24 7.93 10.66
CA TYR A 247 -7.98 6.69 10.91
C TYR A 247 -9.10 6.94 11.92
N GLN A 248 -8.85 7.69 13.00
CA GLN A 248 -9.87 8.02 13.99
C GLN A 248 -11.10 8.69 13.38
N LEU A 249 -10.92 9.58 12.40
CA LEU A 249 -12.04 10.26 11.71
C LEU A 249 -13.02 9.29 11.02
N ILE A 250 -12.53 8.14 10.54
CA ILE A 250 -13.34 7.13 9.85
C ILE A 250 -13.69 5.93 10.75
N HIS A 251 -13.19 5.92 11.98
CA HIS A 251 -13.46 4.88 12.95
C HIS A 251 -14.75 5.19 13.71
N GLU A 252 -15.90 4.81 13.15
CA GLU A 252 -17.17 4.85 13.88
C GLU A 252 -17.37 3.55 14.69
N PRO A 253 -17.53 3.62 16.03
CA PRO A 253 -17.77 2.44 16.88
C PRO A 253 -19.05 1.66 16.53
N ASN A 254 -19.98 2.29 15.81
CA ASN A 254 -21.31 1.75 15.49
C ASN A 254 -21.48 1.31 14.03
N MET A 255 -20.45 1.41 13.17
CA MET A 255 -20.54 0.91 11.80
C MET A 255 -20.32 -0.61 11.74
N TYR A 256 -21.40 -1.34 11.45
CA TYR A 256 -21.55 -2.80 11.50
C TYR A 256 -20.75 -3.65 10.47
N PHE A 257 -19.68 -3.13 9.87
CA PHE A 257 -18.88 -3.91 8.92
C PHE A 257 -17.50 -4.21 9.51
N GLY A 258 -17.40 -5.44 10.04
CA GLY A 258 -16.29 -5.91 10.87
C GLY A 258 -14.91 -5.91 10.22
N ASN A 259 -13.91 -6.07 11.11
CA ASN A 259 -12.46 -6.09 10.93
C ASN A 259 -11.69 -4.76 11.01
N THR A 260 -12.32 -3.59 11.10
CA THR A 260 -11.60 -2.31 11.28
C THR A 260 -11.04 -2.11 12.69
N GLU A 261 -11.69 -2.68 13.71
CA GLU A 261 -11.28 -2.49 15.12
C GLU A 261 -9.88 -3.04 15.40
N LYS A 262 -9.52 -4.22 14.88
CA LYS A 262 -8.20 -4.82 15.12
C LYS A 262 -7.07 -4.02 14.49
N SER A 263 -7.23 -3.61 13.23
CA SER A 263 -6.25 -2.76 12.55
C SER A 263 -6.15 -1.42 13.27
N TYR A 264 -7.27 -0.80 13.63
CA TYR A 264 -7.29 0.43 14.41
C TYR A 264 -6.55 0.29 15.76
N THR A 265 -6.82 -0.75 16.55
CA THR A 265 -6.09 -1.03 17.79
C THR A 265 -4.59 -1.20 17.54
N GLY A 266 -4.21 -1.88 16.46
CA GLY A 266 -2.82 -2.03 16.05
C GLY A 266 -2.15 -0.69 15.73
N PHE A 267 -2.83 0.19 15.01
CA PHE A 267 -2.36 1.55 14.72
C PHE A 267 -2.11 2.35 16.00
N ILE A 268 -3.07 2.33 16.92
CA ILE A 268 -2.95 3.04 18.21
C ILE A 268 -1.76 2.49 19.00
N TRP A 269 -1.68 1.17 19.16
CA TRP A 269 -0.58 0.53 19.88
C TRP A 269 0.80 0.88 19.29
N CYS A 270 0.92 0.92 17.96
CA CYS A 270 2.16 1.33 17.28
C CYS A 270 2.57 2.77 17.59
N ILE A 271 1.62 3.69 17.68
CA ILE A 271 1.91 5.09 18.05
C ILE A 271 2.22 5.22 19.54
N ASP A 272 1.51 4.52 20.41
CA ASP A 272 1.80 4.51 21.84
C ASP A 272 3.23 3.98 22.11
N LEU A 273 3.66 2.96 21.35
CA LEU A 273 5.03 2.46 21.38
C LEU A 273 6.04 3.51 20.91
N LEU A 274 5.73 4.23 19.83
CA LEU A 274 6.59 5.31 19.32
C LEU A 274 6.75 6.42 20.37
N ASP A 275 5.65 6.84 21.00
CA ASP A 275 5.63 7.87 22.04
C ASP A 275 6.42 7.40 23.28
N LEU A 276 6.35 6.11 23.64
CA LEU A 276 7.15 5.54 24.73
C LEU A 276 8.66 5.60 24.43
N VAL A 277 9.06 5.25 23.20
CA VAL A 277 10.48 5.29 22.77
C VAL A 277 10.98 6.74 22.72
N GLU A 278 10.18 7.68 22.22
CA GLU A 278 10.53 9.11 22.20
C GLU A 278 10.77 9.65 23.61
N ASN A 279 9.88 9.32 24.55
CA ASN A 279 10.03 9.71 25.94
C ASN A 279 11.30 9.12 26.58
N ALA A 280 11.65 7.88 26.25
CA ALA A 280 12.85 7.22 26.76
C ALA A 280 14.14 7.85 26.17
N GLU A 281 14.18 8.15 24.87
CA GLU A 281 15.32 8.84 24.24
C GLU A 281 15.50 10.24 24.84
N ASN A 282 14.42 11.01 24.97
CA ASN A 282 14.45 12.35 25.56
C ASN A 282 14.92 12.33 27.03
N ALA A 283 14.47 11.35 27.82
CA ALA A 283 14.92 11.18 29.20
C ALA A 283 16.42 10.85 29.27
N CYS A 284 16.94 9.99 28.38
CA CYS A 284 18.37 9.67 28.28
C CYS A 284 19.21 10.90 27.89
N HIS A 285 18.71 11.73 26.96
CA HIS A 285 19.41 12.96 26.57
C HIS A 285 19.44 14.00 27.67
N SER A 286 18.35 14.14 28.44
CA SER A 286 18.28 15.09 29.56
C SER A 286 19.12 14.70 30.79
N SER A 287 19.49 13.42 30.91
CA SER A 287 20.27 12.87 32.03
C SER A 287 21.77 12.73 31.74
N CYS A 288 22.19 12.89 30.49
CA CYS A 288 23.60 12.96 30.11
C CYS A 288 24.17 14.37 30.34
N GLU A 289 24.78 14.60 31.50
CA GLU A 289 25.71 15.73 31.68
C GLU A 289 26.86 15.65 30.64
N PRO A 290 27.38 16.80 30.15
CA PRO A 290 28.46 16.82 29.18
C PRO A 290 29.77 16.38 29.86
N GLY A 291 30.05 15.08 29.89
CA GLY A 291 31.30 14.57 30.46
C GLY A 291 31.45 13.06 30.63
N ARG A 292 30.44 12.23 30.33
CA ARG A 292 30.58 10.76 30.36
C ARG A 292 30.01 10.13 29.10
N GLU A 293 30.88 9.74 28.18
CA GLU A 293 30.56 8.78 27.13
C GLU A 293 30.18 7.44 27.78
N GLN A 294 28.89 7.21 27.98
CA GLN A 294 28.36 5.87 28.15
C GLN A 294 27.68 5.46 26.85
N SER A 295 28.30 4.50 26.18
CA SER A 295 27.70 3.70 25.11
C SER A 295 26.48 2.96 25.67
N CYS A 296 25.33 3.65 25.71
CA CYS A 296 24.03 3.03 25.89
C CYS A 296 23.49 2.65 24.51
N THR A 297 24.17 1.71 23.86
CA THR A 297 23.63 1.12 22.62
C THR A 297 22.63 0.04 23.02
N PHE A 298 21.40 0.19 22.53
CA PHE A 298 20.25 -0.73 22.58
C PHE A 298 20.51 -2.12 21.94
N SER A 299 21.74 -2.63 22.04
CA SER A 299 22.28 -3.80 21.34
C SER A 299 21.48 -5.10 21.61
N THR A 300 20.77 -5.17 22.73
CA THR A 300 19.95 -6.33 23.10
C THR A 300 18.59 -6.39 22.37
N MET A 301 18.02 -5.23 22.01
CA MET A 301 16.78 -5.18 21.20
C MET A 301 17.09 -5.43 19.71
N TYR A 302 18.24 -4.94 19.24
CA TYR A 302 18.78 -5.24 17.91
C TYR A 302 19.09 -6.72 17.73
N ALA A 303 19.69 -7.37 18.74
CA ALA A 303 19.95 -8.82 18.69
C ALA A 303 18.67 -9.65 18.64
N TRP A 304 17.57 -9.20 19.27
CA TRP A 304 16.27 -9.91 19.22
C TRP A 304 15.57 -9.73 17.86
N TRP A 305 15.57 -8.50 17.31
CA TRP A 305 14.95 -8.18 16.01
C TRP A 305 15.74 -8.77 14.82
N ASP A 306 17.08 -8.76 14.86
CA ASP A 306 17.92 -9.42 13.85
C ASP A 306 17.95 -10.94 14.03
N ALA A 307 17.81 -11.47 15.26
CA ALA A 307 17.56 -12.89 15.48
C ALA A 307 16.21 -13.31 14.89
N GLU A 308 15.15 -12.51 14.95
CA GLU A 308 13.88 -12.80 14.27
C GLU A 308 13.98 -12.71 12.73
N ARG A 309 14.82 -11.82 12.18
CA ARG A 309 15.13 -11.81 10.73
C ARG A 309 15.93 -13.02 10.26
N SER A 310 16.81 -13.57 11.12
CA SER A 310 17.70 -14.69 10.79
C SER A 310 17.14 -16.06 11.19
N THR A 311 16.22 -16.13 12.15
CA THR A 311 15.56 -17.37 12.61
C THR A 311 14.16 -17.60 12.03
N SER A 312 13.56 -16.61 11.33
CA SER A 312 12.29 -16.80 10.62
C SER A 312 12.47 -17.58 9.31
N SER A 313 12.83 -18.86 9.46
CA SER A 313 12.62 -19.87 8.44
C SER A 313 11.11 -20.00 8.15
N SER A 314 10.74 -19.64 6.91
CA SER A 314 9.54 -20.05 6.15
C SER A 314 8.11 -19.87 6.70
N SER A 315 7.87 -19.62 7.99
CA SER A 315 6.51 -19.57 8.56
C SER A 315 6.07 -18.16 9.02
N THR A 316 6.99 -17.30 9.47
CA THR A 316 6.64 -16.04 10.16
C THR A 316 6.49 -14.84 9.22
N ARG A 317 7.04 -14.86 8.00
CA ARG A 317 6.93 -13.73 7.05
C ARG A 317 5.49 -13.43 6.62
N ASN A 318 4.57 -14.40 6.72
CA ASN A 318 3.14 -14.20 6.48
C ASN A 318 2.39 -13.51 7.63
N ARG A 319 3.03 -13.20 8.77
CA ARG A 319 2.39 -12.48 9.88
C ARG A 319 2.46 -10.95 9.74
N PHE A 320 3.47 -10.40 9.08
CA PHE A 320 3.61 -8.94 8.93
C PHE A 320 2.73 -8.35 7.82
N LEU A 321 2.11 -9.20 6.99
CA LEU A 321 1.02 -8.80 6.09
C LEU A 321 -0.37 -8.89 6.76
N ARG A 322 -0.44 -9.05 8.10
CA ARG A 322 -1.71 -9.24 8.85
C ARG A 322 -1.98 -8.18 9.92
N LEU A 323 -1.28 -7.04 9.87
CA LEU A 323 -1.56 -5.85 10.68
C LEU A 323 -1.90 -4.69 9.74
#